data_AF-A0A399EIC3-F1
#
_entry.id   AF-A0A399EIC3-F1
#
_cell.length_a   1.000
_cell.length_b   1.000
_cell.length_c   1.000
_cell.angle_alpha   90.00
_cell.angle_beta   90.00
_cell.angle_gamma   90.00
#
_symmetry.space_group_name_H-M   'P 1'
#
loop_
_entity.id
_entity.type
_entity.pdbx_description
1 polymer ?
#
loop_
_entity_poly.entity_id
_entity_poly.type
_entity_poly.pdbx_seq_one_letter_code
_entity_poly.pdbx_strand_id
1 'polypeptide(L)'
;MDFSGEEADRGVLYVEIPGERHLPPRVEPIKAQWGKPLRTFRFKAAEAWKGMEEVEAFVGWARVVLEGTPEPSLRDAFRALDNVLEVAVAEADHGPGSSAEEEVPAALEEAYARYLEEEEKDEKKRAELLRSFGELRQEVRDAAFKAGT
;
A
#
# COMPACT_ATOMS: atom_id res chain seq x y z
N MET A 1 -1.06 6.67 18.27
CA MET A 1 0.35 6.34 18.54
C MET A 1 1.07 6.47 17.21
N ASP A 2 2.16 7.22 17.12
CA ASP A 2 2.78 7.56 15.83
C ASP A 2 3.95 6.61 15.53
N PHE A 3 3.94 5.99 14.34
CA PHE A 3 4.97 5.08 13.84
C PHE A 3 6.16 5.83 13.19
N SER A 4 6.11 7.16 13.08
CA SER A 4 7.21 7.99 12.58
C SER A 4 8.54 7.80 13.34
N GLY A 5 8.48 7.39 14.61
CA GLY A 5 9.63 7.09 15.47
C GLY A 5 9.98 5.61 15.58
N GLU A 6 9.73 4.81 14.54
CA GLU A 6 10.07 3.38 14.45
C GLU A 6 11.58 3.14 14.56
N GLU A 7 12.38 3.87 13.76
CA GLU A 7 13.84 3.74 13.72
C GLU A 7 14.58 4.74 14.62
N ALA A 8 13.84 5.56 15.37
CA ALA A 8 14.44 6.59 16.22
C ALA A 8 15.21 5.94 17.39
N ASP A 9 16.47 6.34 17.58
CA ASP A 9 17.27 5.94 18.74
C ASP A 9 16.57 6.42 20.03
N ARG A 10 16.03 5.48 20.81
CA ARG A 10 15.40 5.74 22.11
C ARG A 10 16.41 5.62 23.24
N GLY A 11 16.29 6.50 24.22
CA GLY A 11 17.19 6.51 25.37
C GLY A 11 17.21 7.86 26.09
N VAL A 12 18.27 8.07 26.86
CA VAL A 12 18.55 9.34 27.56
C VAL A 12 19.92 9.85 27.22
N LEU A 13 20.11 11.16 27.35
CA LEU A 13 21.41 11.79 27.24
C LEU A 13 21.94 12.03 28.65
N TYR A 14 23.11 11.46 28.94
CA TYR A 14 23.91 11.87 30.07
C TYR A 14 24.72 13.10 29.66
N VAL A 15 24.58 14.20 30.40
CA VAL A 15 25.28 15.46 30.12
C VAL A 15 26.11 15.83 31.33
N GLU A 16 27.43 15.82 31.16
CA GLU A 16 28.38 16.30 32.14
C GLU A 16 28.75 17.75 31.82
N ILE A 17 28.50 18.65 32.77
CA ILE A 17 28.89 20.06 32.67
C ILE A 17 30.14 20.26 33.55
N PRO A 18 31.32 20.50 32.94
CA PRO A 18 32.54 20.75 33.70
C PRO A 18 32.41 21.99 34.59
N GLY A 19 33.02 21.98 35.77
CA GLY A 19 33.06 23.16 36.66
C GLY A 19 33.84 24.34 36.06
N GLU A 20 34.71 24.05 35.09
CA GLU A 20 35.48 25.02 34.33
C GLU A 20 34.66 25.59 33.16
N ARG A 21 34.28 26.87 33.26
CA ARG A 21 33.38 27.55 32.30
C ARG A 21 33.87 27.63 30.84
N HIS A 22 35.13 27.29 30.58
CA HIS A 22 35.72 27.32 29.24
C HIS A 22 35.68 25.96 28.53
N LEU A 23 35.32 24.89 29.23
CA LEU A 23 35.20 23.55 28.65
C LEU A 23 33.78 23.31 28.13
N PRO A 24 33.63 22.66 26.96
CA PRO A 24 32.32 22.30 26.44
C PRO A 24 31.69 21.18 27.28
N PRO A 25 30.34 21.11 27.35
CA PRO A 25 29.64 19.98 27.95
C PRO A 25 30.01 18.67 27.25
N ARG A 26 30.14 17.59 28.02
CA ARG A 26 30.27 16.24 27.48
C ARG A 26 28.90 15.58 27.44
N VAL A 27 28.55 15.03 26.29
CA VAL A 27 27.24 14.40 26.07
C VAL A 27 27.45 12.95 25.68
N GLU A 28 26.87 12.04 26.45
CA GLU A 28 26.93 10.60 26.19
C GLU A 28 25.50 10.04 26.04
N PRO A 29 25.17 9.44 24.88
CA PRO A 29 23.87 8.80 24.70
C PRO A 29 23.84 7.44 25.40
N ILE A 30 22.88 7.28 26.30
CA ILE A 30 22.54 5.98 26.89
C ILE A 30 21.40 5.40 26.06
N LYS A 31 21.75 4.52 25.13
CA LYS A 31 20.76 3.79 24.32
C LYS A 31 19.97 2.85 25.23
N ALA A 32 18.66 3.02 25.25
CA ALA A 32 17.78 2.14 26.01
C ALA A 32 16.54 1.83 25.18
N GLN A 33 16.31 0.54 24.94
CA GLN A 33 15.09 0.07 24.29
C GLN A 33 13.94 0.07 25.31
N TRP A 34 13.40 1.27 25.56
CA TRP A 34 12.25 1.44 26.44
C TRP A 34 10.95 1.16 25.70
N GLY A 35 10.11 0.33 26.32
CA GLY A 35 8.83 -0.11 25.76
C GLY A 35 8.97 -1.21 24.71
N LYS A 36 7.83 -1.57 24.10
CA LYS A 36 7.79 -2.50 22.97
C LYS A 36 8.28 -1.80 21.69
N PRO A 37 9.07 -2.48 20.83
CA PRO A 37 9.48 -1.91 19.55
C PRO A 37 8.25 -1.67 18.68
N LEU A 38 8.31 -0.65 17.82
CA LEU A 38 7.30 -0.41 16.79
C LEU A 38 7.84 -0.95 15.47
N ARG A 39 6.99 -1.51 14.60
CA ARG A 39 7.38 -1.88 13.24
C ARG A 39 6.25 -1.66 12.24
N THR A 40 6.58 -1.15 11.06
CA THR A 40 5.65 -1.02 9.94
C THR A 40 5.92 -2.11 8.92
N PHE A 41 4.93 -2.96 8.69
CA PHE A 41 4.96 -3.99 7.66
C PHE A 41 4.20 -3.50 6.43
N ARG A 42 4.82 -3.61 5.25
CA ARG A 42 4.18 -3.29 3.97
C ARG A 42 4.06 -4.54 3.13
N PHE A 43 2.85 -4.85 2.68
CA PHE A 43 2.57 -6.00 1.85
C PHE A 43 1.70 -5.61 0.66
N LYS A 44 1.97 -6.22 -0.50
CA LYS A 44 0.97 -6.28 -1.57
C LYS A 44 -0.22 -7.09 -1.09
N ALA A 45 -1.44 -6.61 -1.35
CA ALA A 45 -2.67 -7.28 -0.91
C ALA A 45 -2.72 -8.77 -1.32
N ALA A 46 -2.23 -9.11 -2.51
CA ALA A 46 -2.21 -10.49 -3.01
C ALA A 46 -1.27 -11.44 -2.24
N GLU A 47 -0.24 -10.90 -1.57
CA GLU A 47 0.78 -11.69 -0.87
C GLU A 47 0.72 -11.56 0.66
N ALA A 48 -0.13 -10.65 1.16
CA ALA A 48 -0.21 -10.29 2.56
C ALA A 48 -0.54 -11.49 3.48
N TRP A 49 -1.32 -12.47 3.01
CA TRP A 49 -1.58 -13.70 3.78
C TRP A 49 -0.29 -14.47 4.15
N LYS A 50 0.73 -14.46 3.28
CA LYS A 50 2.01 -15.14 3.56
C LYS A 50 2.81 -14.43 4.64
N GLY A 51 2.67 -13.11 4.75
CA GLY A 51 3.36 -12.30 5.75
C GLY A 51 2.70 -12.28 7.13
N MET A 52 1.53 -12.93 7.28
CA MET A 52 0.74 -12.85 8.51
C MET A 52 1.46 -13.50 9.70
N GLU A 53 2.16 -14.61 9.49
CA GLU A 53 2.95 -15.29 10.53
C GLU A 53 4.10 -14.39 11.04
N GLU A 54 4.74 -13.61 10.16
CA GLU A 54 5.79 -12.67 10.56
C GLU A 54 5.24 -11.55 11.44
N VAL A 55 4.05 -11.04 11.10
CA VAL A 55 3.38 -10.01 11.90
C VAL A 55 2.99 -10.57 13.25
N GLU A 56 2.40 -11.76 13.32
CA GLU A 56 1.99 -12.39 14.58
C GLU A 56 3.19 -12.69 15.50
N ALA A 57 4.32 -13.14 14.94
CA ALA A 57 5.53 -13.42 15.71
C ALA A 57 6.25 -12.17 16.26
N PHE A 58 5.86 -10.97 15.81
CA PHE A 58 6.52 -9.73 16.22
C PHE A 58 6.14 -9.35 17.67
N VAL A 59 7.14 -9.33 18.55
CA VAL A 59 6.98 -9.04 20.00
C VAL A 59 6.49 -7.61 20.29
N GLY A 60 6.72 -6.70 19.33
CA GLY A 60 6.40 -5.27 19.43
C GLY A 60 4.97 -4.91 19.06
N TRP A 61 4.75 -3.65 18.73
CA TRP A 61 3.51 -3.17 18.14
C TRP A 61 3.69 -2.97 16.63
N ALA A 62 2.75 -3.49 15.85
CA ALA A 62 2.82 -3.47 14.40
C ALA A 62 1.81 -2.49 13.79
N ARG A 63 2.22 -1.88 12.69
CA ARG A 63 1.34 -1.24 11.70
C ARG A 63 1.42 -2.03 10.42
N VAL A 64 0.29 -2.40 9.85
CA VAL A 64 0.22 -3.11 8.56
C VAL A 64 -0.29 -2.16 7.50
N VAL A 65 0.44 -2.03 6.41
CA VAL A 65 0.06 -1.28 5.22
C VAL A 65 -0.16 -2.26 4.08
N LEU A 66 -1.39 -2.32 3.59
CA LEU A 66 -1.77 -3.15 2.45
C LEU A 66 -1.80 -2.31 1.19
N GLU A 67 -0.97 -2.67 0.22
CA GLU A 67 -0.88 -2.00 -1.08
C GLU A 67 -1.83 -2.66 -2.09
N GLY A 68 -2.65 -1.85 -2.76
CA GLY A 68 -3.63 -2.31 -3.76
C GLY A 68 -5.04 -2.44 -3.18
N THR A 69 -5.86 -3.32 -3.76
CA THR A 69 -7.25 -3.56 -3.32
C THR A 69 -7.30 -4.78 -2.41
N PRO A 70 -7.23 -4.63 -1.07
CA PRO A 70 -7.34 -5.76 -0.16
C PRO A 70 -8.77 -6.27 -0.07
N GLU A 71 -8.90 -7.60 0.05
CA GLU A 71 -10.15 -8.22 0.43
C GLU A 71 -10.54 -7.80 1.86
N PRO A 72 -11.83 -7.53 2.17
CA PRO A 72 -12.25 -7.17 3.53
C PRO A 72 -11.83 -8.19 4.60
N SER A 73 -11.88 -9.49 4.27
CA SER A 73 -11.49 -10.59 5.17
C SER A 73 -10.03 -10.51 5.61
N LEU A 74 -9.13 -10.10 4.70
CA LEU A 74 -7.70 -9.93 4.97
C LEU A 74 -7.46 -8.77 5.95
N ARG A 75 -8.17 -7.66 5.76
CA ARG A 75 -8.05 -6.49 6.66
C ARG A 75 -8.51 -6.83 8.08
N ASP A 76 -9.62 -7.55 8.19
CA ASP A 76 -10.19 -7.95 9.49
C ASP A 76 -9.29 -8.99 10.18
N ALA A 77 -8.67 -9.89 9.41
CA ALA A 77 -7.69 -10.85 9.92
C ALA A 77 -6.48 -10.16 10.57
N PHE A 78 -5.89 -9.15 9.92
CA PHE A 78 -4.79 -8.39 10.54
C PHE A 78 -5.24 -7.56 11.75
N ARG A 79 -6.46 -7.02 11.75
CA ARG A 79 -7.01 -6.28 12.91
C ARG A 79 -7.29 -7.16 14.11
N ALA A 80 -7.50 -8.46 13.89
CA ALA A 80 -7.74 -9.42 14.97
C ALA A 80 -6.45 -9.80 15.74
N LEU A 81 -5.27 -9.44 15.23
CA LEU A 81 -4.00 -9.71 15.90
C LEU A 81 -3.77 -8.76 17.08
N ASP A 82 -3.41 -9.32 18.23
CA ASP A 82 -3.22 -8.58 19.49
C ASP A 82 -2.13 -7.51 19.43
N ASN A 83 -1.14 -7.69 18.55
CA ASN A 83 0.02 -6.82 18.43
C ASN A 83 -0.12 -5.80 17.29
N VAL A 84 -1.22 -5.80 16.53
CA VAL A 84 -1.46 -4.84 15.45
C VAL A 84 -2.28 -3.67 15.95
N LEU A 85 -1.71 -2.46 15.87
CA LEU A 85 -2.38 -1.23 16.30
C LEU A 85 -3.15 -0.55 15.17
N GLU A 86 -2.68 -0.70 13.93
CA GLU A 86 -3.25 -0.01 12.77
C GLU A 86 -3.10 -0.87 11.51
N VAL A 87 -4.20 -0.98 10.75
CA VAL A 87 -4.20 -1.54 9.39
C VAL A 87 -4.64 -0.44 8.44
N ALA A 88 -3.68 0.07 7.67
CA ALA A 88 -3.89 1.05 6.61
C ALA A 88 -3.97 0.33 5.26
N VAL A 89 -4.82 0.83 4.38
CA VAL A 89 -4.77 0.48 2.97
C VAL A 89 -4.07 1.64 2.31
N ALA A 90 -2.87 1.39 1.77
CA ALA A 90 -2.30 2.32 0.82
C ALA A 90 -3.15 2.19 -0.45
N GLU A 91 -4.15 3.08 -0.58
CA GLU A 91 -4.54 3.52 -1.93
C GLU A 91 -3.23 3.89 -2.59
N ALA A 92 -2.89 3.21 -3.70
CA ALA A 92 -1.59 3.28 -4.37
C ALA A 92 -1.00 4.69 -4.21
N ASP A 93 -0.15 4.85 -3.19
CA ASP A 93 0.31 6.18 -2.81
C ASP A 93 1.33 6.48 -3.90
N HIS A 94 0.90 7.27 -4.88
CA HIS A 94 1.76 7.88 -5.86
C HIS A 94 2.67 8.82 -5.07
N GLY A 95 3.68 8.25 -4.41
CA GLY A 95 4.79 9.01 -3.88
C GLY A 95 5.29 9.94 -4.99
N PRO A 96 5.61 11.19 -4.68
CA PRO A 96 6.05 12.16 -5.69
C PRO A 96 7.41 11.71 -6.24
N GLY A 97 7.41 10.82 -7.23
CA GLY A 97 8.63 10.21 -7.76
C GLY A 97 8.49 8.90 -8.53
N SER A 98 7.32 8.26 -8.63
CA SER A 98 7.14 7.08 -9.49
C SER A 98 6.14 7.38 -10.61
N SER A 99 6.58 8.14 -11.60
CA SER A 99 5.93 8.22 -12.91
C SER A 99 6.33 6.98 -13.72
N ALA A 100 5.79 5.83 -13.35
CA ALA A 100 5.42 4.83 -14.34
C ALA A 100 3.90 4.95 -14.44
N GLU A 101 3.45 5.97 -15.18
CA GLU A 101 2.06 6.12 -15.57
C GLU A 101 1.71 4.90 -16.42
N GLU A 102 1.14 3.87 -15.80
CA GLU A 102 0.19 3.02 -16.52
C GLU A 102 -0.95 3.96 -16.90
N GLU A 103 -0.85 4.52 -18.09
CA GLU A 103 -1.86 5.40 -18.67
C GLU A 103 -3.19 4.68 -18.53
N VAL A 104 -4.03 5.06 -17.57
CA VAL A 104 -5.37 4.49 -17.47
C VAL A 104 -6.08 4.89 -18.77
N PRO A 105 -6.46 3.93 -19.62
CA PRO A 105 -7.03 4.27 -20.91
C PRO A 105 -8.29 5.09 -20.71
N ALA A 106 -8.35 6.26 -21.34
CA ALA A 106 -9.45 7.22 -21.17
C ALA A 106 -10.78 6.67 -21.73
N ALA A 107 -10.69 5.70 -22.65
CA ALA A 107 -11.84 5.03 -23.25
C ALA A 107 -11.92 3.57 -22.79
N LEU A 108 -13.15 3.11 -22.47
CA LEU A 108 -13.42 1.71 -22.11
C LEU A 108 -13.05 0.74 -23.25
N GLU A 109 -13.10 1.18 -24.51
CA GLU A 109 -12.59 0.41 -25.66
C GLU A 109 -11.09 0.14 -25.57
N GLU A 110 -10.30 1.14 -25.17
CA GLU A 110 -8.86 1.02 -25.01
C GLU A 110 -8.51 0.14 -23.79
N ALA A 111 -9.31 0.22 -22.73
CA ALA A 111 -9.20 -0.67 -21.58
C ALA A 111 -9.42 -2.14 -21.96
N TYR A 112 -10.48 -2.41 -22.74
CA TYR A 112 -10.80 -3.75 -23.18
C TYR A 112 -9.77 -4.29 -24.19
N ALA A 113 -9.24 -3.43 -25.05
CA ALA A 113 -8.16 -3.77 -25.97
C ALA A 113 -6.86 -4.18 -25.26
N ARG A 114 -6.48 -3.49 -24.17
CA ARG A 114 -5.32 -3.85 -23.34
C ARG A 114 -5.55 -5.14 -22.58
N TYR A 115 -6.72 -5.33 -21.97
CA TYR A 115 -7.08 -6.59 -21.30
C TYR A 115 -6.94 -7.80 -22.25
N LEU A 116 -7.38 -7.66 -23.51
CA LEU A 116 -7.26 -8.72 -24.50
C LEU A 116 -5.82 -8.97 -24.98
N GLU A 117 -4.88 -8.02 -24.83
CA GLU A 117 -3.45 -8.25 -25.12
C GLU A 117 -2.82 -9.22 -24.13
N GLU A 118 -3.29 -9.17 -22.88
CA GLU A 118 -2.77 -10.00 -21.80
C GLU A 118 -3.38 -11.41 -21.83
N GLU A 119 -4.68 -11.49 -22.13
CA GLU A 119 -5.46 -12.73 -21.98
C GLU A 119 -5.61 -13.53 -23.27
N GLU A 120 -5.66 -12.89 -24.45
CA GLU A 120 -5.91 -13.57 -25.73
C GLU A 120 -4.74 -13.44 -26.70
N LYS A 121 -4.00 -14.54 -26.87
CA LYS A 121 -2.83 -14.59 -27.76
C LYS A 121 -3.19 -14.77 -29.23
N ASP A 122 -4.43 -15.17 -29.54
CA ASP A 122 -4.92 -15.29 -30.92
C ASP A 122 -5.45 -13.94 -31.44
N GLU A 123 -4.65 -13.32 -32.32
CA GLU A 123 -4.94 -12.02 -32.92
C GLU A 123 -6.30 -11.96 -33.65
N LYS A 124 -6.74 -13.08 -34.25
CA LYS A 124 -8.02 -13.12 -34.97
C LYS A 124 -9.20 -13.09 -34.02
N LYS A 125 -9.14 -13.85 -32.93
CA LYS A 125 -10.17 -13.84 -31.88
C LYS A 125 -10.22 -12.49 -31.17
N ARG A 126 -9.04 -11.92 -30.88
CA ARG A 126 -8.93 -10.58 -30.30
C ARG A 126 -9.61 -9.52 -31.16
N ALA A 127 -9.38 -9.53 -32.47
CA ALA A 127 -10.03 -8.59 -33.39
C ALA A 127 -11.56 -8.80 -33.45
N GLU A 128 -12.04 -10.04 -33.42
CA GLU A 128 -13.47 -10.36 -33.40
C GLU A 128 -14.17 -9.90 -32.12
N LEU A 129 -13.52 -10.09 -30.96
CA LEU A 129 -14.00 -9.62 -29.66
C LEU A 129 -14.07 -8.09 -29.59
N LEU A 130 -13.06 -7.39 -30.12
CA LEU A 130 -13.08 -5.94 -30.18
C LEU A 130 -14.18 -5.39 -31.08
N ARG A 131 -14.42 -6.03 -32.23
CA ARG A 131 -15.51 -5.65 -33.13
C ARG A 131 -16.88 -5.83 -32.46
N SER A 132 -17.14 -7.01 -31.92
CA SER A 132 -18.42 -7.33 -31.26
C SER A 132 -18.68 -6.44 -30.04
N PHE A 133 -17.63 -6.10 -29.28
CA PHE A 133 -17.73 -5.14 -28.18
C PHE A 133 -18.14 -3.74 -28.65
N GLY A 134 -17.56 -3.26 -29.77
CA GLY A 134 -17.93 -1.99 -30.38
C GLY A 134 -19.39 -1.94 -30.83
N GLU A 135 -19.86 -3.01 -31.50
CA GLU A 135 -21.25 -3.16 -31.96
C GLU A 135 -22.23 -3.13 -30.77
N LEU A 136 -21.96 -3.92 -29.72
CA LEU A 136 -22.81 -3.96 -28.52
C LEU A 136 -22.91 -2.59 -27.83
N ARG A 137 -21.81 -1.84 -27.75
CA ARG A 137 -21.84 -0.49 -27.16
C ARG A 137 -22.66 0.49 -27.98
N GLN A 138 -22.62 0.37 -29.31
CA GLN A 138 -23.45 1.18 -30.18
C GLN A 138 -24.92 0.86 -29.99
N GLU A 139 -25.28 -0.43 -29.92
CA GLU A 139 -26.65 -0.86 -29.63
C GLU A 139 -27.16 -0.34 -28.28
N VAL A 140 -26.35 -0.44 -27.22
CA VAL A 140 -26.71 0.09 -25.89
C VAL A 140 -26.89 1.60 -25.92
N ARG A 141 -26.05 2.32 -26.65
CA ARG A 141 -26.16 3.78 -26.81
C ARG A 141 -27.45 4.16 -27.53
N ASP A 142 -27.77 3.45 -28.61
CA ASP A 142 -28.99 3.68 -29.39
C ASP A 142 -30.26 3.30 -28.61
N ALA A 143 -30.20 2.25 -27.80
CA ALA A 143 -31.28 1.86 -26.90
C ALA A 143 -31.49 2.88 -25.78
N ALA A 144 -30.41 3.37 -25.17
CA ALA A 144 -30.46 4.41 -24.14
C ALA A 144 -31.04 5.73 -24.71
N PHE A 145 -30.68 6.08 -25.95
CA PHE A 145 -31.22 7.24 -26.64
C PHE A 145 -32.73 7.09 -26.93
N LYS A 146 -33.16 5.91 -27.39
CA LYS A 146 -34.59 5.59 -27.63
C LYS A 146 -35.43 5.52 -26.36
N ALA A 147 -34.84 5.11 -25.23
CA ALA A 147 -35.56 5.01 -23.94
C ALA A 147 -35.70 6.36 -23.21
N GLY A 148 -34.94 7.39 -23.62
CA GLY A 148 -34.97 8.73 -23.05
C GLY A 148 -35.84 9.75 -23.79
N THR A 149 -36.57 9.32 -24.84
CA THR A 149 -37.54 10.13 -25.60
C THR A 149 -38.94 9.58 -25.38
#